data_AF-A0A1J4WCB9-F1
#
_entry.id   AF-A0A1J4WCB9-F1
#
_cell.length_a   1.000
_cell.length_b   1.000
_cell.length_c   1.000
_cell.angle_alpha   90.00
_cell.angle_beta   90.00
_cell.angle_gamma   90.00
#
_symmetry.space_group_name_H-M   'P 1'
#
loop_
_entity.id
_entity.type
_entity.pdbx_description
1 polymer ?
#
loop_
_entity_poly.entity_id
_entity_poly.type
_entity_poly.pdbx_seq_one_letter_code
_entity_poly.pdbx_strand_id
1 'polypeptide(L)'
;MQKTLNIIPQTTTFTTQEIANLSGAKTTVNTEISNLNTKYQAILSQKVTNQISIETAQSAVNTAQASLNNAQTDLNLKLAGATPEAIASQESQVKQAQANVASQESALQQSRANLSNLQAQAEKSFLSSPIDGVITRQDLKVGQMASIGVSVITLMTNKMRP
;
A
#
# COMPACT_ATOMS: atom_id res chain seq x y z
N MET A 1 48.42 43.55 26.59
CA MET A 1 48.20 44.74 27.44
C MET A 1 48.56 44.55 28.91
N GLN A 2 48.36 43.37 29.53
CA GLN A 2 48.82 43.13 30.92
C GLN A 2 50.33 43.36 31.12
N LYS A 3 51.14 43.02 30.10
CA LYS A 3 52.60 43.17 30.10
C LYS A 3 53.06 44.64 30.12
N THR A 4 52.23 45.63 29.74
CA THR A 4 52.63 47.05 29.65
C THR A 4 52.42 47.85 30.94
N LEU A 5 51.47 47.47 31.81
CA LEU A 5 51.32 48.10 33.14
C LEU A 5 52.44 47.71 34.12
N ASN A 6 53.04 46.53 33.91
CA ASN A 6 54.09 46.02 34.77
C ASN A 6 55.46 46.70 34.53
N ILE A 7 55.57 47.54 33.49
CA ILE A 7 56.83 48.20 33.08
C ILE A 7 56.94 49.63 33.61
N ILE A 8 55.88 50.21 34.19
CA ILE A 8 55.95 51.55 34.81
C ILE A 8 56.85 51.43 36.05
N PRO A 9 58.07 51.99 36.04
CA PRO A 9 59.05 51.74 37.07
C PRO A 9 58.67 52.49 38.34
N GLN A 10 58.69 51.77 39.48
CA GLN A 10 58.54 52.37 40.81
C GLN A 10 59.88 52.98 41.21
N THR A 11 60.29 54.05 40.52
CA THR A 11 61.60 54.67 40.77
C THR A 11 61.61 55.40 42.11
N THR A 12 62.81 55.49 42.65
CA THR A 12 63.27 55.94 43.98
C THR A 12 62.89 57.37 44.41
N THR A 13 61.90 58.00 43.76
CA THR A 13 61.45 59.38 44.02
C THR A 13 60.06 59.43 44.66
N PHE A 14 59.36 58.29 44.77
CA PHE A 14 58.04 58.20 45.41
C PHE A 14 58.15 57.72 46.87
N THR A 15 57.24 58.20 47.71
CA THR A 15 57.07 57.69 49.08
C THR A 15 56.54 56.25 49.06
N THR A 16 56.79 55.49 50.13
CA THR A 16 56.29 54.12 50.29
C THR A 16 54.77 54.02 50.13
N GLN A 17 54.03 55.05 50.56
CA GLN A 17 52.57 55.11 50.44
C GLN A 17 52.10 55.27 48.98
N GLU A 18 52.78 56.08 48.19
CA GLU A 18 52.45 56.28 46.76
C GLU A 18 52.73 55.03 45.93
N ILE A 19 53.83 54.33 46.24
CA ILE A 19 54.18 53.05 45.62
C ILE A 19 53.12 51.99 45.95
N ALA A 20 52.64 51.94 47.20
CA ALA A 20 51.57 51.03 47.61
C ALA A 20 50.25 51.34 46.89
N ASN A 21 49.84 52.61 46.81
CA ASN A 21 48.63 53.05 46.12
C ASN A 21 48.69 52.73 44.61
N LEU A 22 49.81 52.99 43.95
CA LEU A 22 50.00 52.68 42.52
C LEU A 22 49.97 51.16 42.26
N SER A 23 50.57 50.36 43.15
CA SER A 23 50.54 48.89 43.06
C SER A 23 49.12 48.33 43.22
N GLY A 24 48.34 48.90 44.14
CA GLY A 24 46.93 48.59 44.32
C GLY A 24 46.12 48.91 43.06
N ALA A 25 46.27 50.12 42.52
CA ALA A 25 45.60 50.52 41.28
C ALA A 25 45.98 49.64 40.07
N LYS A 26 47.26 49.29 39.90
CA LYS A 26 47.71 48.35 38.86
C LYS A 26 47.05 46.98 39.01
N THR A 27 46.96 46.47 40.23
CA THR A 27 46.28 45.19 40.52
C THR A 27 44.80 45.25 40.15
N THR A 28 44.07 46.30 40.56
CA THR A 28 42.67 46.49 40.20
C THR A 28 42.47 46.56 38.68
N VAL A 29 43.26 47.36 37.98
CA VAL A 29 43.18 47.46 36.50
C VAL A 29 43.48 46.12 35.84
N ASN A 30 44.47 45.37 36.32
CA ASN A 30 44.79 44.04 35.79
C ASN A 30 43.65 43.03 36.00
N THR A 31 42.99 43.08 37.16
CA THR A 31 41.80 42.27 37.46
C THR A 31 40.63 42.63 36.54
N GLU A 32 40.35 43.92 36.33
CA GLU A 32 39.30 44.36 35.40
C GLU A 32 39.58 43.98 33.96
N ILE A 33 40.83 44.09 33.49
CA ILE A 33 41.23 43.59 32.16
C ILE A 33 40.98 42.08 32.05
N SER A 34 41.29 41.31 33.09
CA SER A 34 41.03 39.87 33.13
C SER A 34 39.53 39.59 33.04
N ASN A 35 38.72 40.30 33.83
CA ASN A 35 37.27 40.18 33.83
C ASN A 35 36.67 40.52 32.45
N LEU A 36 37.15 41.59 31.82
CA LEU A 36 36.72 42.00 30.47
C LEU A 36 37.07 40.94 29.42
N ASN A 37 38.26 40.35 29.49
CA ASN A 37 38.65 39.27 28.59
C ASN A 37 37.75 38.03 28.76
N THR A 38 37.45 37.63 29.99
CA THR A 38 36.52 36.52 30.26
C THR A 38 35.12 36.81 29.73
N LYS A 39 34.59 38.02 29.97
CA LYS A 39 33.28 38.45 29.43
C LYS A 39 33.28 38.46 27.90
N TYR A 40 34.36 38.93 27.28
CA TYR A 40 34.50 38.93 25.82
C TYR A 40 34.44 37.50 25.25
N GLN A 41 35.18 36.55 25.83
CA GLN A 41 35.12 35.15 25.41
C GLN A 41 33.73 34.53 25.64
N ALA A 42 33.06 34.86 26.75
CA ALA A 42 31.70 34.40 27.02
C ALA A 42 30.70 34.94 25.98
N ILE A 43 30.81 36.20 25.58
CA ILE A 43 29.97 36.80 24.52
C ILE A 43 30.22 36.11 23.18
N LEU A 44 31.47 35.84 22.83
CA LEU A 44 31.81 35.13 21.59
C LEU A 44 31.22 33.71 21.59
N SER A 45 31.37 32.98 22.70
CA SER A 45 30.79 31.65 22.86
C SER A 45 29.26 31.68 22.75
N GLN A 46 28.61 32.63 23.45
CA GLN A 46 27.15 32.78 23.38
C GLN A 46 26.66 33.14 21.97
N LYS A 47 27.41 33.98 21.24
CA LYS A 47 27.09 34.32 19.85
C LYS A 47 27.10 33.09 18.96
N VAL A 48 28.11 32.23 19.10
CA VAL A 48 28.20 30.97 18.34
C VAL A 48 27.03 30.04 18.71
N THR A 49 26.71 29.89 20.00
CA THR A 49 25.56 29.08 20.44
C THR A 49 24.23 29.59 19.89
N ASN A 50 24.02 30.90 19.88
CA ASN A 50 22.81 31.51 19.32
C ASN A 50 22.72 31.26 17.81
N GLN A 51 23.83 31.37 17.09
CA GLN A 51 23.89 31.11 15.65
C GLN A 51 23.49 29.66 15.33
N ILE A 52 24.07 28.68 16.04
CA ILE A 52 23.72 27.26 15.90
C ILE A 52 22.24 27.01 16.22
N SER A 53 21.73 27.68 17.26
CA SER A 53 20.32 27.55 17.68
C SER A 53 19.36 28.08 16.60
N ILE A 54 19.70 29.21 15.96
CA ILE A 54 18.94 29.79 14.85
C ILE A 54 18.96 28.84 13.63
N GLU A 55 20.13 28.30 13.27
CA GLU A 55 20.27 27.36 12.14
C GLU A 55 19.48 26.08 12.37
N THR A 56 19.48 25.57 13.60
CA THR A 56 18.70 24.40 14.01
C THR A 56 17.21 24.68 13.91
N ALA A 57 16.75 25.82 14.43
CA ALA A 57 15.35 26.23 14.34
C ALA A 57 14.90 26.43 12.89
N GLN A 58 15.73 27.05 12.05
CA GLN A 58 15.43 27.23 10.62
C GLN A 58 15.31 25.89 9.89
N SER A 59 16.20 24.94 10.21
CA SER A 59 16.14 23.60 9.65
C SER A 59 14.85 22.88 10.05
N ALA A 60 14.45 22.98 11.32
CA ALA A 60 13.19 22.42 11.82
C ALA A 60 11.96 23.02 11.12
N VAL A 61 11.95 24.34 10.90
CA VAL A 61 10.88 25.02 10.15
C VAL A 61 10.81 24.52 8.71
N ASN A 62 11.96 24.39 8.03
CA ASN A 62 12.01 23.89 6.65
C ASN A 62 11.48 22.45 6.55
N THR A 63 11.85 21.58 7.50
CA THR A 63 11.31 20.22 7.59
C THR A 63 9.80 20.22 7.81
N ALA A 64 9.30 21.03 8.75
CA ALA A 64 7.87 21.13 9.02
C ALA A 64 7.08 21.64 7.80
N GLN A 65 7.62 22.62 7.07
CA GLN A 65 7.01 23.13 5.84
C GLN A 65 6.96 22.06 4.74
N ALA A 66 8.03 21.27 4.57
CA ALA A 66 8.05 20.16 3.63
C ALA A 66 7.01 19.10 3.99
N SER A 67 6.90 18.74 5.27
CA SER A 67 5.87 17.81 5.76
C SER A 67 4.45 18.33 5.53
N LEU A 68 4.21 19.62 5.73
CA LEU A 68 2.91 20.24 5.46
C LEU A 68 2.56 20.17 3.96
N ASN A 69 3.50 20.51 3.08
CA ASN A 69 3.28 20.46 1.63
C ASN A 69 2.97 19.02 1.15
N ASN A 70 3.67 18.02 1.70
CA ASN A 70 3.40 16.61 1.41
C ASN A 70 2.00 16.22 1.89
N ALA A 71 1.63 16.57 3.12
CA ALA A 71 0.30 16.27 3.66
C ALA A 71 -0.82 16.95 2.85
N GLN A 72 -0.61 18.17 2.36
CA GLN A 72 -1.54 18.86 1.47
C GLN A 72 -1.64 18.17 0.09
N THR A 73 -0.52 17.70 -0.45
CA THR A 73 -0.50 16.96 -1.71
C THR A 73 -1.24 15.63 -1.58
N ASP A 74 -1.00 14.89 -0.49
CA ASP A 74 -1.70 13.64 -0.18
C ASP A 74 -3.20 13.86 0.03
N LEU A 75 -3.58 14.94 0.71
CA LEU A 75 -4.97 15.33 0.88
C LEU A 75 -5.61 15.63 -0.48
N ASN A 76 -4.96 16.43 -1.32
CA ASN A 76 -5.44 16.75 -2.66
C ASN A 76 -5.58 15.50 -3.54
N LEU A 77 -4.63 14.56 -3.46
CA LEU A 77 -4.72 13.29 -4.18
C LEU A 77 -5.90 12.44 -3.69
N LYS A 78 -6.14 12.39 -2.38
CA LYS A 78 -7.29 11.68 -1.80
C LYS A 78 -8.62 12.36 -2.15
N LEU A 79 -8.67 13.69 -2.15
CA LEU A 79 -9.86 14.47 -2.51
C LEU A 79 -10.16 14.42 -4.01
N ALA A 80 -9.13 14.42 -4.85
CA ALA A 80 -9.27 14.25 -6.30
C ALA A 80 -9.88 12.88 -6.64
N GLY A 81 -9.70 11.88 -5.77
CA GLY A 81 -10.32 10.56 -5.89
C GLY A 81 -9.94 9.85 -7.19
N ALA A 82 -10.66 8.76 -7.51
CA ALA A 82 -10.63 8.23 -8.87
C ALA A 82 -11.34 9.24 -9.78
N THR A 83 -10.68 9.72 -10.83
CA THR A 83 -11.30 10.66 -11.76
C THR A 83 -12.57 10.01 -12.37
N PRO A 84 -13.58 10.80 -12.77
CA PRO A 84 -14.80 10.25 -13.38
C PRO A 84 -14.50 9.29 -14.54
N GLU A 85 -13.42 9.53 -15.27
CA GLU A 85 -12.93 8.69 -16.37
C GLU A 85 -12.41 7.33 -15.87
N ALA A 86 -11.67 7.31 -14.75
CA ALA A 86 -11.18 6.08 -14.13
C ALA A 86 -12.34 5.22 -13.60
N ILE A 87 -13.35 5.86 -13.00
CA ILE A 87 -14.57 5.18 -12.54
C ILE A 87 -15.35 4.62 -13.73
N ALA A 88 -15.58 5.43 -14.78
CA ALA A 88 -16.30 4.99 -15.97
C ALA A 88 -15.58 3.85 -16.72
N SER A 89 -14.25 3.87 -16.76
CA SER A 89 -13.43 2.78 -17.30
C SER A 89 -13.62 1.49 -16.50
N GLN A 90 -13.54 1.58 -15.16
CA GLN A 90 -13.73 0.43 -14.28
C GLN A 90 -15.15 -0.12 -14.35
N GLU A 91 -16.17 0.74 -14.40
CA GLU A 91 -17.56 0.34 -14.61
C GLU A 91 -17.76 -0.37 -15.95
N SER A 92 -17.11 0.10 -17.00
CA SER A 92 -17.16 -0.53 -18.33
C SER A 92 -16.51 -1.92 -18.31
N GLN A 93 -15.38 -2.08 -17.62
CA GLN A 93 -14.75 -3.39 -17.43
C GLN A 93 -15.64 -4.34 -16.64
N VAL A 94 -16.31 -3.86 -15.58
CA VAL A 94 -17.26 -4.67 -14.80
C VAL A 94 -18.45 -5.08 -15.66
N LYS A 95 -19.04 -4.16 -16.45
CA LYS A 95 -20.12 -4.49 -17.39
C LYS A 95 -19.68 -5.53 -18.42
N GLN A 96 -18.47 -5.43 -18.94
CA GLN A 96 -17.94 -6.41 -19.89
C GLN A 96 -17.71 -7.78 -19.23
N ALA A 97 -17.18 -7.80 -18.00
CA ALA A 97 -17.04 -9.03 -17.23
C ALA A 97 -18.40 -9.68 -16.93
N GLN A 98 -19.41 -8.89 -16.55
CA GLN A 98 -20.78 -9.36 -16.34
C GLN A 98 -21.39 -9.95 -17.61
N ALA A 99 -21.21 -9.29 -18.77
CA ALA A 99 -21.67 -9.80 -20.06
C ALA A 99 -20.98 -11.14 -20.42
N ASN A 100 -19.68 -11.26 -20.15
CA ASN A 100 -18.94 -12.51 -20.37
C ASN A 100 -19.44 -13.64 -19.47
N VAL A 101 -19.73 -13.37 -18.19
CA VAL A 101 -20.31 -14.37 -17.28
C VAL A 101 -21.67 -14.83 -17.81
N ALA A 102 -22.55 -13.92 -18.20
CA ALA A 102 -23.86 -14.27 -18.75
C ALA A 102 -23.76 -15.11 -20.04
N SER A 103 -22.77 -14.82 -20.91
CA SER A 103 -22.54 -15.62 -22.12
C SER A 103 -22.04 -17.03 -21.77
N GLN A 104 -21.16 -17.16 -20.78
CA GLN A 104 -20.65 -18.44 -20.31
C GLN A 104 -21.74 -19.29 -19.64
N GLU A 105 -22.62 -18.68 -18.85
CA GLU A 105 -23.79 -19.34 -18.28
C GLU A 105 -24.72 -19.87 -19.36
N SER A 106 -24.96 -19.08 -20.41
CA SER A 106 -25.76 -19.50 -21.57
C SER A 106 -25.12 -20.67 -22.31
N ALA A 107 -23.80 -20.64 -22.52
CA ALA A 107 -23.06 -21.74 -23.13
C ALA A 107 -23.11 -23.01 -22.27
N LEU A 108 -23.02 -22.88 -20.94
CA LEU A 108 -23.16 -23.99 -20.01
C LEU A 108 -24.56 -24.62 -20.09
N GLN A 109 -25.60 -23.79 -20.16
CA GLN A 109 -26.98 -24.26 -20.30
C GLN A 109 -27.17 -25.03 -21.61
N GLN A 110 -26.61 -24.53 -22.73
CA GLN A 110 -26.65 -25.22 -24.01
C GLN A 110 -25.91 -26.57 -23.95
N SER A 111 -24.75 -26.63 -23.29
CA SER A 111 -23.98 -27.86 -23.11
C SER A 111 -24.75 -28.90 -22.29
N ARG A 112 -25.41 -28.48 -21.21
CA ARG A 112 -26.29 -29.35 -20.40
C ARG A 112 -27.46 -29.90 -21.21
N ALA A 113 -28.10 -29.06 -22.02
CA ALA A 113 -29.18 -29.50 -22.90
C ALA A 113 -28.68 -30.52 -23.93
N ASN A 114 -27.49 -30.32 -24.51
CA ASN A 114 -26.88 -31.28 -25.42
C ASN A 114 -26.60 -32.62 -24.74
N LEU A 115 -25.99 -32.60 -23.54
CA LEU A 115 -25.72 -33.80 -22.76
C LEU A 115 -27.01 -34.59 -22.47
N SER A 116 -28.09 -33.92 -22.08
CA SER A 116 -29.39 -34.55 -21.85
C SER A 116 -29.96 -35.20 -23.13
N ASN A 117 -29.84 -34.53 -24.28
CA ASN A 117 -30.26 -35.11 -25.57
C ASN A 117 -29.43 -36.32 -25.97
N LEU A 118 -28.11 -36.32 -25.71
CA LEU A 118 -27.24 -37.46 -25.97
C LEU A 118 -27.55 -38.64 -25.05
N GLN A 119 -27.83 -38.39 -23.77
CA GLN A 119 -28.27 -39.41 -22.82
C GLN A 119 -29.58 -40.06 -23.28
N ALA A 120 -30.58 -39.27 -23.67
CA ALA A 120 -31.84 -39.79 -24.19
C ALA A 120 -31.66 -40.62 -25.47
N GLN A 121 -30.72 -40.26 -26.34
CA GLN A 121 -30.39 -41.07 -27.53
C GLN A 121 -29.66 -42.37 -27.19
N ALA A 122 -28.76 -42.34 -26.21
CA ALA A 122 -28.08 -43.53 -25.71
C ALA A 122 -29.09 -44.50 -25.08
N GLU A 123 -30.01 -44.02 -24.25
CA GLU A 123 -31.10 -44.83 -23.70
C GLU A 123 -31.97 -45.45 -24.79
N LYS A 124 -32.33 -44.69 -25.82
CA LYS A 124 -33.08 -45.20 -26.99
C LYS A 124 -32.30 -46.20 -27.83
N SER A 125 -30.97 -46.22 -27.73
CA SER A 125 -30.12 -47.20 -28.42
C SER A 125 -30.15 -48.57 -27.72
N PHE A 126 -30.56 -48.62 -26.45
CA PHE A 126 -30.82 -49.85 -25.73
C PHE A 126 -32.31 -50.18 -25.77
N LEU A 127 -32.71 -51.17 -26.57
CA LEU A 127 -34.08 -51.69 -26.56
C LEU A 127 -34.34 -52.40 -25.22
N SER A 128 -35.08 -51.76 -24.32
CA SER A 128 -35.61 -52.38 -23.09
C SER A 128 -37.13 -52.53 -23.18
N SER A 129 -37.66 -53.65 -22.70
CA SER A 129 -39.10 -53.89 -22.67
C SER A 129 -39.75 -53.07 -21.54
N PRO A 130 -40.75 -52.22 -21.82
CA PRO A 130 -41.48 -51.48 -20.79
C PRO A 130 -42.46 -52.34 -19.98
N ILE A 131 -42.63 -53.63 -20.34
CA ILE A 131 -43.49 -54.58 -19.66
C ILE A 131 -42.76 -55.90 -19.39
N ASP A 132 -43.06 -56.51 -18.25
CA ASP A 132 -42.64 -57.88 -17.96
C ASP A 132 -43.47 -58.86 -18.81
N GLY A 133 -42.78 -59.71 -19.58
CA GLY A 133 -43.40 -60.65 -20.50
C GLY A 133 -42.40 -61.67 -21.04
N VAL A 134 -42.90 -62.68 -21.73
CA VAL A 134 -42.06 -63.74 -22.34
C VAL A 134 -41.84 -63.41 -23.82
N ILE A 135 -40.58 -63.44 -24.28
CA ILE A 135 -40.22 -63.15 -25.68
C ILE A 135 -40.67 -64.32 -26.55
N THR A 136 -41.71 -64.12 -27.37
CA THR A 136 -42.28 -65.18 -28.21
C THR A 136 -41.68 -65.25 -29.62
N ARG A 137 -41.10 -64.15 -30.13
CA ARG A 137 -40.46 -64.10 -31.45
C ARG A 137 -39.43 -62.95 -31.50
N GLN A 138 -38.23 -63.25 -31.97
CA GLN A 138 -37.13 -62.29 -32.14
C GLN A 138 -36.71 -62.26 -33.62
N ASP A 139 -36.98 -61.15 -34.30
CA ASP A 139 -36.78 -61.03 -35.75
C ASP A 139 -35.45 -60.35 -36.15
N LEU A 140 -34.53 -60.10 -35.21
CA LEU A 140 -33.20 -59.51 -35.45
C LEU A 140 -32.06 -60.43 -34.96
N LYS A 141 -31.09 -60.72 -35.86
CA LYS A 141 -29.82 -61.42 -35.55
C LYS A 141 -28.64 -60.44 -35.45
N VAL A 142 -27.64 -60.79 -34.63
CA VAL A 142 -26.39 -60.00 -34.45
C VAL A 142 -25.74 -59.75 -35.82
N GLY A 143 -25.64 -58.49 -36.25
CA GLY A 143 -25.04 -58.08 -37.53
C GLY A 143 -25.99 -57.50 -38.58
N GLN A 144 -27.30 -57.44 -38.36
CA GLN A 144 -28.27 -56.75 -39.26
C GLN A 144 -28.60 -55.33 -38.78
N MET A 145 -28.65 -54.37 -39.72
CA MET A 145 -29.18 -53.02 -39.46
C MET A 145 -30.68 -53.10 -39.16
N ALA A 146 -31.08 -52.67 -37.97
CA ALA A 146 -32.50 -52.40 -37.68
C ALA A 146 -32.89 -51.07 -38.34
N SER A 147 -33.85 -51.11 -39.26
CA SER A 147 -34.36 -49.89 -39.91
C SER A 147 -35.37 -49.19 -39.00
N ILE A 148 -35.29 -47.86 -38.91
CA ILE A 148 -36.15 -47.02 -38.06
C ILE A 148 -37.62 -47.22 -38.48
N GLY A 149 -38.48 -47.68 -37.56
CA GLY A 149 -39.94 -47.72 -37.74
C GLY A 149 -40.60 -49.10 -37.88
N VAL A 150 -39.84 -50.21 -37.85
CA VAL A 150 -40.41 -51.57 -37.83
C VAL A 150 -40.38 -52.16 -36.42
N SER A 151 -41.53 -52.66 -35.95
CA SER A 151 -41.63 -53.39 -34.67
C SER A 151 -40.88 -54.71 -34.78
N VAL A 152 -39.73 -54.80 -34.12
CA VAL A 152 -38.79 -55.93 -34.25
C VAL A 152 -38.92 -57.00 -33.16
N ILE A 153 -39.72 -56.73 -32.11
CA ILE A 153 -39.99 -57.68 -31.03
C ILE A 153 -41.47 -57.54 -30.61
N THR A 154 -42.20 -58.65 -30.59
CA THR A 154 -43.58 -58.71 -30.09
C THR A 154 -43.57 -59.44 -28.75
N LEU A 155 -43.98 -58.76 -27.68
CA LEU A 155 -44.18 -59.37 -26.36
C LEU A 155 -45.68 -59.57 -26.09
N MET A 156 -46.02 -60.74 -25.56
CA MET A 156 -47.36 -61.03 -25.02
C MET A 156 -47.30 -60.98 -23.50
N THR A 157 -48.15 -60.15 -22.90
CA THR A 157 -48.29 -60.06 -21.44
C THR A 157 -48.91 -61.34 -20.91
N ASN A 158 -48.21 -62.06 -20.04
CA ASN A 158 -48.81 -63.17 -19.31
C ASN A 158 -49.35 -62.67 -17.96
N LYS A 159 -50.50 -61.99 -17.99
CA LYS A 159 -51.31 -61.77 -16.79
C LYS A 159 -52.57 -62.61 -16.89
N MET A 160 -52.48 -63.86 -16.44
CA MET A 160 -53.62 -64.52 -15.82
C MET A 160 -53.80 -63.89 -14.44
N ARG A 161 -54.82 -63.04 -14.29
CA ARG A 161 -55.39 -62.71 -12.98
C ARG A 161 -56.68 -63.53 -12.83
N PRO A 162 -56.93 -64.16 -11.67
CA PRO A 162 -58.16 -64.89 -11.40
C PRO A 162 -59.42 -64.02 -11.56
#